data_AF-Q0WXZ1-F1
#
_entry.id   AF-Q0WXZ1-F1
#
_cell.length_a   1.000
_cell.length_b   1.000
_cell.length_c   1.000
_cell.angle_alpha   90.00
_cell.angle_beta   90.00
_cell.angle_gamma   90.00
#
_symmetry.space_group_name_H-M   'P 1'
#
loop_
_entity.id
_entity.type
_entity.pdbx_description
1 polymer ?
#
loop_
_entity_poly.entity_id
_entity_poly.type
_entity_poly.pdbx_seq_one_letter_code
_entity_poly.pdbx_strand_id
1 'polypeptide(L)' 'GPFSGMNFTGKEYDYKNFALLMKEIRAAIGTDKLLTACFSCVPEKLAGFDFQELDKYLNYYNV' A
#
# COMPACT_ATOMS: atom_id res chain seq x y z
N GLY A 1 -7.77 11.80 -6.32
CA GLY A 1 -8.23 11.83 -7.72
C GLY A 1 -9.64 11.26 -7.81
N PRO A 2 -10.48 11.69 -8.78
CA PRO A 2 -11.89 11.32 -8.88
C PRO A 2 -12.04 10.05 -9.72
N PHE A 3 -12.14 8.89 -9.08
CA PHE A 3 -12.47 7.65 -9.79
C PHE A 3 -13.56 6.91 -9.01
N SER A 4 -14.69 6.64 -9.67
CA SER A 4 -15.84 5.94 -9.11
C SER A 4 -15.51 4.47 -8.85
N GLY A 5 -15.63 4.05 -7.59
CA GLY A 5 -15.32 2.69 -7.12
C GLY A 5 -14.87 2.65 -5.65
N MET A 6 -14.31 3.76 -5.16
CA MET A 6 -14.11 4.01 -3.73
C MET A 6 -14.60 5.43 -3.41
N ASN A 7 -15.44 5.58 -2.37
CA ASN A 7 -15.76 6.88 -1.76
C ASN A 7 -14.57 7.47 -0.98
N PHE A 8 -13.35 7.09 -1.35
CA PHE A 8 -12.13 7.49 -0.70
C PHE A 8 -11.36 8.41 -1.63
N THR A 9 -11.40 9.70 -1.32
CA THR A 9 -10.48 10.65 -1.94
C THR A 9 -9.23 10.64 -1.08
N GLY A 10 -8.31 9.72 -1.38
CA GLY A 10 -7.03 9.64 -0.67
C GLY A 10 -6.32 10.99 -0.68
N LYS A 11 -5.70 11.33 0.45
CA LYS A 11 -4.88 12.53 0.65
C LYS A 11 -3.41 12.12 0.74
N GLU A 12 -2.49 13.08 0.60
CA GLU A 12 -1.05 12.77 0.57
C GLU A 12 -0.54 12.02 1.81
N TYR A 13 -1.14 12.27 2.98
CA TYR A 13 -0.77 11.56 4.20
C TYR A 13 -1.13 10.06 4.18
N ASP A 14 -2.04 9.63 3.30
CA ASP A 14 -2.46 8.23 3.22
C ASP A 14 -1.35 7.33 2.67
N TYR A 15 -0.44 7.85 1.84
CA TYR A 15 0.70 7.08 1.36
C TYR A 15 1.63 6.67 2.51
N LYS A 16 1.92 7.61 3.42
CA LYS A 16 2.73 7.35 4.62
C LYS A 16 1.98 6.45 5.60
N ASN A 17 0.69 6.71 5.82
CA ASN A 17 -0.13 5.91 6.73
C ASN A 17 -0.27 4.47 6.23
N PHE A 18 -0.36 4.26 4.91
CA PHE A 18 -0.40 2.93 4.32
C PHE A 18 0.90 2.15 4.59
N ALA A 19 2.08 2.78 4.43
CA ALA A 19 3.35 2.14 4.77
C ALA A 19 3.45 1.79 6.26
N LEU A 20 3.01 2.69 7.14
CA LEU A 20 2.92 2.42 8.59
C LEU A 20 1.99 1.24 8.89
N LEU A 21 0.83 1.18 8.25
CA LEU A 21 -0.11 0.07 8.40
C LEU A 21 0.52 -1.25 7.98
N MET A 22 1.22 -1.31 6.83
CA MET A 22 1.88 -2.54 6.38
C MET A 22 2.98 -3.00 7.33
N LYS A 23 3.75 -2.04 7.88
CA LYS A 23 4.75 -2.30 8.92
C LYS A 23 4.13 -2.90 10.18
N GLU A 24 3.06 -2.29 10.69
CA GLU A 24 2.38 -2.73 11.91
C GLU A 24 1.74 -4.11 11.74
N ILE A 25 1.11 -4.36 10.58
CA ILE A 25 0.57 -5.68 10.25
C ILE A 25 1.71 -6.70 10.20
N ARG A 26 2.81 -6.41 9.51
CA ARG A 26 3.97 -7.32 9.46
C ARG A 26 4.51 -7.65 10.85
N ALA A 27 4.63 -6.65 11.72
CA ALA A 27 5.07 -6.84 13.10
C ALA A 27 4.09 -7.73 13.89
N ALA A 28 2.78 -7.59 13.67
CA ALA A 28 1.76 -8.37 14.36
C ALA A 28 1.65 -9.83 13.88
N ILE A 29 1.76 -10.07 12.57
CA ILE A 29 1.49 -11.40 11.98
C ILE A 29 2.73 -12.28 11.86
N GLY A 30 3.93 -11.69 11.96
CA GLY A 30 5.21 -12.37 11.73
C GLY A 30 5.61 -12.45 10.25
N THR A 31 6.80 -13.00 9.99
CA THR A 31 7.35 -13.19 8.63
C THR A 31 6.96 -14.52 7.99
N ASP A 32 6.30 -15.41 8.75
CA ASP A 32 5.85 -16.73 8.32
C ASP A 32 4.59 -16.68 7.45
N LYS A 33 3.83 -15.58 7.51
CA LYS A 33 2.59 -15.38 6.75
C LYS A 33 2.82 -14.44 5.58
N LEU A 34 2.16 -14.71 4.46
CA LEU A 34 2.18 -13.82 3.31
C LEU A 34 1.40 -12.54 3.60
N LEU A 35 1.99 -11.40 3.23
CA LEU A 35 1.34 -10.09 3.23
C LEU A 35 1.51 -9.50 1.83
N THR A 36 0.40 -9.17 1.17
CA THR A 36 0.36 -8.71 -0.22
C THR A 36 -0.60 -7.54 -0.36
N ALA A 37 -0.40 -6.68 -1.35
CA ALA A 37 -1.30 -5.57 -1.63
C ALA A 37 -1.67 -5.53 -3.12
N CYS A 38 -2.92 -5.15 -3.40
CA CYS A 38 -3.40 -4.91 -4.76
C CYS A 38 -3.39 -3.40 -5.03
N PHE A 39 -2.76 -3.00 -6.13
CA PHE A 39 -2.66 -1.62 -6.56
C PHE A 39 -3.46 -1.39 -7.85
N SER A 40 -3.67 -0.12 -8.20
CA SER A 40 -4.27 0.22 -9.49
C SER A 40 -3.24 0.06 -10.60
N CYS A 41 -3.65 -0.48 -11.75
CA CYS A 41 -2.84 -0.51 -12.98
C CYS A 41 -2.61 0.86 -13.65
N VAL A 42 -3.07 1.97 -13.05
CA VAL A 42 -2.92 3.34 -13.56
C VAL A 42 -1.68 3.97 -12.92
N PRO A 43 -0.58 4.22 -13.67
CA PRO A 43 0.71 4.64 -13.11
C PRO A 43 0.65 5.93 -12.29
N GLU A 44 -0.18 6.90 -12.66
CA GLU A 44 -0.31 8.18 -11.96
C GLU A 44 -0.84 8.01 -10.52
N LYS A 45 -1.58 6.94 -10.26
CA LYS A 45 -2.08 6.61 -8.92
C LYS A 45 -1.02 5.98 -8.03
N LEU A 46 0.12 5.58 -8.59
CA LEU A 46 1.21 4.92 -7.87
C LEU A 46 2.28 5.90 -7.38
N ALA A 47 2.32 7.11 -7.96
CA ALA A 47 3.41 8.05 -7.76
C ALA A 47 3.66 8.50 -6.31
N GLY A 48 2.66 8.41 -5.43
CA GLY A 48 2.81 8.81 -4.02
C GLY A 48 3.31 7.72 -3.09
N PHE A 49 3.34 6.44 -3.51
CA PHE A 49 3.74 5.34 -2.64
C PHE A 49 5.27 5.22 -2.54
N ASP A 50 5.75 5.03 -1.31
CA ASP A 50 7.15 4.66 -1.06
C ASP A 50 7.32 3.14 -1.22
N PHE A 51 7.53 2.70 -2.47
CA PHE A 51 7.73 1.28 -2.77
C PHE A 51 8.97 0.69 -2.09
N GLN A 52 10.03 1.49 -1.92
CA GLN A 52 11.24 1.03 -1.24
C GLN A 52 10.98 0.71 0.24
N GLU A 53 10.13 1.50 0.90
CA GLU A 53 9.69 1.20 2.27
C GLU A 53 8.71 0.04 2.32
N LEU A 54 7.76 -0.04 1.38
CA LEU A 54 6.77 -1.11 1.33
C LEU A 54 7.38 -2.49 1.07
N ASP A 55 8.44 -2.59 0.27
CA ASP A 55 9.17 -3.83 -0.03
C ASP A 55 9.80 -4.49 1.21
N LYS A 56 9.97 -3.72 2.31
CA LYS A 56 10.44 -4.28 3.59
C LYS A 56 9.38 -5.09 4.30
N TYR A 57 8.11 -4.89 3.97
CA TYR A 57 6.97 -5.44 4.71
C TYR A 57 6.10 -6.36 3.84
N LEU A 58 5.92 -6.04 2.56
CA LEU A 58 5.11 -6.78 1.61
C LEU A 58 5.93 -7.82 0.85
N ASN A 59 5.31 -8.95 0.52
CA ASN A 59 5.96 -10.02 -0.24
C ASN A 59 5.91 -9.75 -1.75
N TYR A 60 4.76 -9.30 -2.25
CA TYR A 60 4.56 -8.91 -3.64
C TYR A 60 3.29 -8.06 -3.79
N TYR A 61 3.18 -7.46 -4.97
CA TYR A 61 2.06 -6.63 -5.39
C TYR A 61 1.28 -7.31 -6.50
N ASN A 62 -0.05 -7.17 -6.47
CA ASN A 62 -0.92 -7.47 -7.60
C ASN A 62 -1.30 -6.14 -8.27
N VAL A 63 -1.16 -6.04 -9.59
CA VAL A 63 -1.40 -4.82 -10.38
C VAL A 63 -2.28 -5.14 -11.58
#